data_AF-A0A327JK29-F1
#
_entry.id   AF-A0A327JK29-F1
#
_cell.length_a   1.000
_cell.length_b   1.000
_cell.length_c   1.000
_cell.angle_alpha   90.00
_cell.angle_beta   90.00
_cell.angle_gamma   90.00
#
_symmetry.space_group_name_H-M   'P 1'
#
loop_
_entity.id
_entity.type
_entity.pdbx_description
1 polymer ?
#
loop_
_entity_poly.entity_id
_entity_poly.type
_entity_poly.pdbx_seq_one_letter_code
_entity_poly.pdbx_strand_id
1 'polypeptide(L)'
;MNIRRFLDDYSWLLGALVVAILFALAKFGTGFFSDVFNNFADRKWWADNVLAFVIFTALVGTVMNLQQTAREKRRRTQYEGWKLLMRDHRGEEHAQEMFWQEVERFLDSAFERWKFVKSLSSGAYWIVLPTIDAAEEEETNWVSVSRAEKTIIVDFERAIAFEHAVMSSNRNRPS
;
A
#
# COMPACT_ATOMS: atom_id res chain seq x y z
N MET A 1 7.92 -4.17 -10.51
CA MET A 1 8.45 -4.01 -9.14
C MET A 1 9.81 -3.32 -9.23
N ASN A 2 9.99 -2.17 -8.57
CA ASN A 2 11.16 -1.32 -8.77
C ASN A 2 12.35 -1.85 -7.93
N ILE A 3 13.48 -2.19 -8.57
CA ILE A 3 14.66 -2.80 -7.92
C ILE A 3 15.18 -1.94 -6.76
N ARG A 4 15.08 -0.61 -6.87
CA ARG A 4 15.44 0.32 -5.79
C ARG A 4 14.59 0.14 -4.54
N ARG A 5 13.27 -0.01 -4.71
CA ARG A 5 12.32 -0.22 -3.60
C ARG A 5 12.57 -1.57 -2.93
N PHE A 6 12.90 -2.60 -3.71
CA PHE A 6 13.32 -3.90 -3.20
C PHE A 6 14.65 -3.81 -2.41
N LEU A 7 15.66 -3.12 -2.93
CA LEU A 7 16.92 -2.97 -2.20
C LEU A 7 16.75 -2.17 -0.90
N ASP A 8 15.93 -1.12 -0.89
CA ASP A 8 15.65 -0.37 0.34
C ASP A 8 14.88 -1.21 1.36
N ASP A 9 13.85 -1.93 0.90
CA ASP A 9 13.00 -2.76 1.76
C ASP A 9 13.76 -3.98 2.34
N TYR A 10 14.73 -4.52 1.61
CA TYR A 10 15.46 -5.76 1.94
C TYR A 10 16.95 -5.56 2.25
N SER A 11 17.48 -4.33 2.21
CA SER A 11 18.89 -4.00 2.47
C SER A 11 19.41 -4.54 3.79
N TRP A 12 18.61 -4.41 4.86
CA TRP A 12 18.98 -4.87 6.17
C TRP A 12 18.83 -6.41 6.31
N LEU A 13 17.92 -7.05 5.56
CA LEU A 13 17.84 -8.53 5.45
C LEU A 13 19.08 -9.07 4.74
N LEU A 14 19.50 -8.43 3.67
CA LEU A 14 20.74 -8.75 2.97
C LEU A 14 21.94 -8.52 3.90
N GLY A 15 21.94 -7.44 4.70
CA GLY A 15 22.95 -7.19 5.72
C GLY A 15 22.99 -8.27 6.81
N ALA A 16 21.84 -8.66 7.35
CA ALA A 16 21.73 -9.71 8.37
C ALA A 16 22.11 -11.09 7.82
N LEU A 17 21.71 -11.39 6.58
CA LEU A 17 22.09 -12.61 5.86
C LEU A 17 23.60 -12.64 5.63
N VAL A 18 24.20 -11.53 5.21
CA VAL A 18 25.66 -11.40 5.05
C VAL A 18 26.37 -11.58 6.38
N VAL A 19 25.89 -10.99 7.47
CA VAL A 19 26.48 -11.19 8.81
C VAL A 19 26.35 -12.64 9.27
N ALA A 20 25.20 -13.29 9.04
CA ALA A 20 25.00 -14.70 9.37
C ALA A 20 25.90 -15.62 8.53
N ILE A 21 26.05 -15.33 7.24
CA ILE A 21 26.97 -16.02 6.33
C ILE A 21 28.41 -15.81 6.78
N LEU A 22 28.83 -14.59 7.11
CA LEU A 22 30.16 -14.28 7.61
C LEU A 22 30.45 -14.97 8.94
N PHE A 23 29.47 -15.04 9.85
CA PHE A 23 29.60 -15.76 11.11
C PHE A 23 29.72 -17.27 10.87
N ALA A 24 28.91 -17.83 9.97
CA ALA A 24 28.99 -19.23 9.59
C ALA A 24 30.34 -19.56 8.92
N LEU A 25 30.82 -18.70 8.02
CA LEU A 25 32.13 -18.83 7.38
C LEU A 25 33.29 -18.69 8.40
N ALA A 26 33.18 -17.79 9.37
CA ALA A 26 34.19 -17.60 10.40
C ALA A 26 34.26 -18.77 11.38
N LYS A 27 33.11 -19.38 11.73
CA LYS A 27 33.02 -20.45 12.72
C LYS A 27 33.22 -21.85 12.11
N PHE A 28 32.77 -22.07 10.88
CA PHE A 28 32.73 -23.38 10.23
C PHE A 28 33.53 -23.46 8.93
N GLY A 29 34.16 -22.34 8.52
CA GLY A 29 34.97 -22.27 7.30
C GLY A 29 34.16 -22.09 6.02
N THR A 30 34.87 -21.94 4.89
CA THR A 30 34.28 -21.77 3.55
C THR A 30 33.54 -23.01 3.04
N GLY A 31 33.77 -24.18 3.67
CA GLY A 31 33.10 -25.43 3.37
C GLY A 31 31.67 -25.53 3.88
N PHE A 32 31.24 -24.71 4.84
CA PHE A 32 29.95 -24.89 5.54
C PHE A 32 28.75 -25.08 4.62
N PHE A 33 28.57 -24.21 3.63
CA PHE A 33 27.43 -24.33 2.70
C PHE A 33 27.59 -25.54 1.77
N SER A 34 28.81 -25.81 1.30
CA SER A 34 29.12 -27.02 0.51
C SER A 34 28.80 -28.27 1.33
N ASP A 35 29.20 -28.33 2.60
CA ASP A 35 28.94 -29.45 3.50
C ASP A 35 27.45 -29.59 3.83
N VAL A 36 26.72 -28.49 4.03
CA VAL A 36 25.25 -28.53 4.21
C VAL A 36 24.56 -29.09 2.96
N PHE A 37 24.96 -28.64 1.76
CA PHE A 37 24.35 -29.12 0.51
C PHE A 37 24.77 -30.56 0.16
N ASN A 38 26.02 -30.94 0.43
CA ASN A 38 26.54 -32.27 0.13
C ASN A 38 26.08 -33.33 1.14
N ASN A 39 25.84 -32.95 2.40
CA ASN A 39 25.35 -33.86 3.43
C ASN A 39 23.83 -33.84 3.60
N PHE A 40 23.10 -33.14 2.71
CA PHE A 40 21.65 -33.06 2.78
C PHE A 40 20.96 -34.44 2.67
N ALA A 41 21.63 -35.41 2.02
CA ALA A 41 21.19 -36.79 1.90
C ALA A 41 21.72 -37.73 3.02
N ASP A 42 22.64 -37.26 3.86
CA ASP A 42 23.25 -38.08 4.92
C ASP A 42 22.39 -38.07 6.20
N ARG A 43 21.85 -39.24 6.55
CA ARG A 43 21.07 -39.42 7.79
C ARG A 43 21.85 -39.14 9.05
N LYS A 44 23.16 -39.43 9.09
CA LYS A 44 23.98 -39.24 10.29
C LYS A 44 24.19 -37.75 10.56
N TRP A 45 24.45 -36.98 9.50
CA TRP A 45 24.52 -35.52 9.60
C TRP A 45 23.23 -34.91 10.13
N TRP A 46 22.07 -35.37 9.65
CA TRP A 46 20.77 -34.93 10.16
C TRP A 46 20.59 -35.28 11.65
N ALA A 47 20.99 -36.47 12.09
CA ALA A 47 20.88 -36.86 13.50
C ALA A 47 21.66 -35.89 14.42
N ASP A 48 22.82 -35.42 13.98
CA ASP A 48 23.68 -34.52 14.75
C ASP A 48 23.26 -33.04 14.66
N ASN A 49 22.58 -32.63 13.58
CA ASN A 49 22.33 -31.22 13.26
C ASN A 49 20.84 -30.81 13.20
N VAL A 50 19.89 -31.75 13.31
CA VAL A 50 18.44 -31.45 13.17
C VAL A 50 17.97 -30.40 14.16
N LEU A 51 18.45 -30.43 15.41
CA LEU A 51 18.06 -29.46 16.43
C LEU A 51 18.54 -28.05 16.07
N ALA A 52 19.79 -27.92 15.60
CA ALA A 52 20.34 -26.65 15.16
C ALA A 52 19.57 -26.11 13.95
N PHE A 53 19.20 -26.98 13.01
CA PHE A 53 18.39 -26.61 11.85
C PHE A 53 16.98 -26.14 12.25
N VAL A 54 16.30 -26.86 13.14
CA VAL A 54 14.97 -26.48 13.66
C VAL A 54 15.02 -25.13 14.37
N ILE A 55 16.03 -24.91 15.23
CA ILE A 55 16.22 -23.63 15.94
C ILE A 55 16.48 -22.50 14.94
N PHE A 56 17.34 -22.73 13.94
CA PHE A 56 17.62 -21.75 12.89
C PHE A 56 16.35 -21.40 12.11
N THR A 57 15.57 -22.38 11.65
CA THR A 57 14.32 -22.15 10.93
C THR A 57 13.31 -21.38 11.79
N ALA A 58 13.16 -21.75 13.08
CA ALA A 58 12.27 -21.05 14.00
C ALA A 58 12.69 -19.59 14.24
N LEU A 59 14.00 -19.33 14.37
CA LEU A 59 14.54 -17.98 14.48
C LEU A 59 14.28 -17.15 13.22
N VAL A 60 14.58 -17.71 12.05
CA VAL A 60 14.32 -17.04 10.76
C VAL A 60 12.83 -16.71 10.61
N GLY A 61 11.94 -17.67 10.89
CA GLY A 61 10.50 -17.47 10.82
C GLY A 61 9.99 -16.39 11.79
N THR A 62 10.50 -16.37 13.02
CA THR A 62 10.14 -15.35 14.03
C THR A 62 10.59 -13.96 13.61
N VAL A 63 11.83 -13.84 13.10
CA VAL A 63 12.40 -12.58 12.60
C VAL A 63 11.56 -12.06 11.41
N MET A 64 11.23 -12.93 10.46
CA MET A 64 10.38 -12.58 9.32
C MET A 64 8.99 -12.10 9.77
N ASN A 65 8.36 -12.78 10.73
CA ASN A 65 7.03 -12.41 11.24
C ASN A 65 7.04 -11.04 11.96
N LEU A 66 8.05 -10.80 12.81
CA LEU A 66 8.22 -9.52 13.48
C LEU A 66 8.40 -8.37 12.49
N GLN A 67 9.07 -8.61 11.36
CA GLN A 67 9.21 -7.61 10.30
C GLN A 67 7.94 -7.37 9.51
N GLN A 68 7.21 -8.42 9.16
CA GLN A 68 5.91 -8.24 8.50
C GLN A 68 5.01 -7.37 9.38
N THR A 69 4.94 -7.68 10.67
CA THR A 69 4.19 -6.88 11.65
C THR A 69 4.71 -5.44 11.74
N ALA A 70 6.03 -5.22 11.79
CA ALA A 70 6.61 -3.87 11.87
C ALA A 70 6.40 -3.06 10.58
N ARG A 71 6.52 -3.71 9.42
CA ARG A 71 6.26 -3.10 8.10
C ARG A 71 4.80 -2.71 7.97
N GLU A 72 3.90 -3.61 8.33
CA GLU A 72 2.46 -3.35 8.33
C GLU A 72 2.10 -2.23 9.29
N LYS A 73 2.70 -2.19 10.49
CA LYS A 73 2.52 -1.09 11.43
C LYS A 73 2.99 0.24 10.84
N ARG A 74 4.18 0.31 10.24
CA ARG A 74 4.70 1.53 9.59
C ARG A 74 3.82 1.98 8.42
N ARG A 75 3.40 1.03 7.58
CA ARG A 75 2.49 1.27 6.46
C ARG A 75 1.13 1.79 6.94
N ARG A 76 0.64 1.29 8.07
CA ARG A 76 -0.62 1.74 8.69
C ARG A 76 -0.50 3.16 9.26
N THR A 77 0.60 3.52 9.91
CA THR A 77 0.75 4.83 10.59
C THR A 77 0.60 6.04 9.65
N GLN A 78 1.02 5.92 8.39
CA GLN A 78 0.84 6.97 7.38
C GLN A 78 -0.63 7.16 6.96
N TYR A 79 -1.45 6.12 7.05
CA TYR A 79 -2.86 6.12 6.62
C TYR A 79 -3.87 6.14 7.79
N GLU A 80 -3.39 6.04 9.03
CA GLU A 80 -4.23 6.18 10.22
C GLU A 80 -4.63 7.62 10.53
N GLY A 81 -5.85 7.79 11.05
CA GLY A 81 -6.39 9.07 11.52
C GLY A 81 -6.83 9.99 10.39
N TRP A 82 -7.01 9.46 9.19
CA TRP A 82 -7.53 10.23 8.06
C TRP A 82 -9.03 10.43 8.17
N LYS A 83 -9.48 11.60 7.73
CA LYS A 83 -10.88 12.02 7.72
C LYS A 83 -11.33 12.31 6.31
N LEU A 84 -12.55 11.87 6.00
CA LEU A 84 -13.31 12.30 4.84
C LEU A 84 -14.17 13.48 5.25
N LEU A 85 -14.05 14.60 4.54
CA LEU A 85 -14.98 15.72 4.61
C LEU A 85 -15.80 15.74 3.33
N MET A 86 -17.10 15.58 3.46
CA MET A 86 -18.05 15.74 2.36
C MET A 86 -18.71 17.09 2.50
N ARG A 87 -18.56 17.95 1.51
CA ARG A 87 -19.31 19.21 1.42
C ARG A 87 -20.47 19.02 0.47
N ASP A 88 -21.69 19.16 0.98
CA ASP A 88 -22.89 19.03 0.18
C ASP A 88 -23.19 20.29 -0.65
N HIS A 89 -24.25 20.24 -1.46
CA HIS A 89 -24.72 21.34 -2.30
C HIS A 89 -25.29 22.54 -1.52
N ARG A 90 -25.46 22.41 -0.20
CA ARG A 90 -25.92 23.47 0.71
C ARG A 90 -24.77 24.09 1.49
N GLY A 91 -23.54 23.59 1.29
CA GLY A 91 -22.36 24.00 2.04
C GLY A 91 -22.25 23.37 3.43
N GLU A 92 -23.08 22.37 3.74
CA GLU A 92 -22.97 21.60 4.97
C GLU A 92 -21.78 20.62 4.87
N GLU A 93 -20.97 20.55 5.92
CA GLU A 93 -19.81 19.69 5.99
C GLU A 93 -20.07 18.47 6.88
N HIS A 94 -19.91 17.28 6.30
CA HIS A 94 -20.02 16.01 7.02
C HIS A 94 -18.64 15.35 7.12
N ALA A 95 -18.16 15.19 8.35
CA ALA A 95 -16.90 14.52 8.63
C ALA A 95 -17.13 13.03 8.96
N GLN A 96 -16.35 12.16 8.32
CA GLN A 96 -16.35 10.73 8.59
C GLN A 96 -14.91 10.23 8.76
N GLU A 97 -14.66 9.41 9.78
CA GLU A 97 -13.37 8.73 9.92
C GLU A 97 -13.22 7.64 8.86
N MET A 98 -12.03 7.53 8.27
CA MET A 98 -11.74 6.52 7.26
C MET A 98 -10.89 5.38 7.82
N PHE A 99 -11.16 4.16 7.33
CA PHE A 99 -10.27 3.04 7.59
C PHE A 99 -8.96 3.21 6.82
N TRP A 100 -7.84 2.83 7.45
CA TRP A 100 -6.51 3.03 6.85
C TRP A 100 -6.34 2.31 5.50
N GLN A 101 -6.98 1.16 5.30
CA GLN A 101 -6.95 0.43 4.03
C GLN A 101 -7.68 1.17 2.90
N GLU A 102 -8.76 1.90 3.23
CA GLU A 102 -9.52 2.67 2.26
C GLU A 102 -8.72 3.88 1.81
N VAL A 103 -8.06 4.55 2.75
CA VAL A 103 -7.16 5.68 2.49
C VAL A 103 -5.98 5.24 1.62
N GLU A 104 -5.36 4.10 1.95
CA GLU A 104 -4.29 3.53 1.15
C GLU A 104 -4.73 3.30 -0.30
N ARG A 105 -5.85 2.60 -0.51
CA ARG A 105 -6.40 2.33 -1.86
C ARG A 105 -6.74 3.62 -2.60
N PHE A 106 -7.32 4.60 -1.91
CA PHE A 106 -7.72 5.88 -2.47
C PHE A 106 -6.51 6.72 -2.94
N LEU A 107 -5.42 6.72 -2.19
CA LEU A 107 -4.21 7.47 -2.51
C LEU A 107 -3.38 6.79 -3.61
N ASP A 108 -3.36 5.46 -3.65
CA ASP A 108 -2.50 4.69 -4.56
C ASP A 108 -3.13 4.40 -5.93
N SER A 109 -4.46 4.48 -6.08
CA SER A 109 -5.14 4.11 -7.33
C SER A 109 -6.21 5.12 -7.76
N ALA A 110 -6.09 5.60 -9.00
CA ALA A 110 -7.08 6.46 -9.64
C ALA A 110 -8.44 5.75 -9.79
N PHE A 111 -8.44 4.45 -10.13
CA PHE A 111 -9.65 3.64 -10.17
C PHE A 111 -10.35 3.56 -8.82
N GLU A 112 -9.61 3.28 -7.74
CA GLU A 112 -10.18 3.20 -6.40
C GLU A 112 -10.70 4.54 -5.92
N ARG A 113 -10.01 5.63 -6.26
CA ARG A 113 -10.48 7.00 -6.03
C ARG A 113 -11.80 7.26 -6.74
N TRP A 114 -11.88 6.99 -8.04
CA TRP A 114 -13.10 7.12 -8.82
C TRP A 114 -14.24 6.27 -8.25
N LYS A 115 -13.97 5.00 -7.92
CA LYS A 115 -14.95 4.08 -7.34
C LYS A 115 -15.47 4.57 -5.99
N PHE A 116 -14.56 5.06 -5.13
CA PHE A 116 -14.90 5.59 -3.82
C PHE A 116 -15.82 6.80 -3.96
N VAL A 117 -15.43 7.76 -4.79
CA VAL A 117 -16.21 8.97 -5.00
C VAL A 117 -17.56 8.67 -5.67
N LYS A 118 -17.60 7.71 -6.60
CA LYS A 118 -18.85 7.19 -7.18
C LYS A 118 -19.76 6.55 -6.14
N SER A 119 -19.20 5.83 -5.19
CA SER A 119 -19.97 5.27 -4.08
C SER A 119 -20.57 6.38 -3.22
N LEU A 120 -19.80 7.41 -2.89
CA LEU A 120 -20.30 8.56 -2.12
C LEU A 120 -21.39 9.33 -2.88
N SER A 121 -21.20 9.57 -4.18
CA SER A 121 -22.15 10.30 -5.01
C SER A 121 -23.42 9.49 -5.33
N SER A 122 -23.34 8.15 -5.35
CA SER A 122 -24.52 7.30 -5.55
C SER A 122 -25.54 7.40 -4.42
N GLY A 123 -25.09 7.66 -3.18
CA GLY A 123 -25.97 8.00 -2.07
C GLY A 123 -26.60 9.39 -2.19
N ALA A 124 -26.00 10.26 -3.00
CA ALA A 124 -26.42 11.62 -3.25
C ALA A 124 -27.22 11.78 -4.57
N TYR A 125 -27.81 10.72 -5.15
CA TYR A 125 -28.82 10.65 -6.24
C TYR A 125 -28.78 11.59 -7.48
N TRP A 126 -27.92 12.60 -7.58
CA TRP A 126 -27.99 13.69 -8.56
C TRP A 126 -26.65 14.11 -9.18
N ILE A 127 -25.59 13.29 -9.05
CA ILE A 127 -24.27 13.60 -9.63
C ILE A 127 -23.83 12.46 -10.56
N VAL A 128 -23.72 12.76 -11.85
CA VAL A 128 -23.17 11.82 -12.84
C VAL A 128 -21.67 12.07 -12.97
N LEU A 129 -20.89 11.15 -12.42
CA LEU A 129 -19.43 11.26 -12.50
C LEU A 129 -18.93 10.97 -13.92
N PRO A 130 -17.88 11.68 -14.37
CA PRO A 130 -17.20 11.37 -15.63
C PRO A 130 -16.67 9.92 -15.62
N THR A 131 -16.46 9.37 -16.82
CA THR A 131 -15.83 8.06 -17.02
C THR A 131 -14.44 8.03 -16.38
N ILE A 132 -13.94 6.83 -16.07
CA ILE A 132 -12.64 6.64 -15.41
C ILE A 132 -11.51 7.38 -16.13
N ASP A 133 -11.55 7.41 -17.47
CA ASP A 133 -10.54 8.06 -18.32
C ASP A 133 -10.48 9.58 -18.08
N ALA A 134 -11.63 10.22 -17.88
CA ALA A 134 -11.70 11.66 -17.58
C ALA A 134 -11.34 11.97 -16.11
N ALA A 135 -11.39 10.99 -15.21
CA ALA A 135 -10.90 11.12 -13.84
C ALA A 135 -9.37 10.92 -13.73
N GLU A 136 -8.74 10.30 -14.73
CA GLU A 136 -7.27 10.15 -14.82
C GLU A 136 -6.60 11.37 -15.47
N GLU A 137 -7.26 12.06 -16.41
CA GLU A 137 -6.70 13.21 -17.14
C GLU A 137 -6.82 14.54 -16.40
N GLU A 138 -7.81 14.72 -15.51
CA GLU A 138 -7.97 15.91 -14.68
C GLU A 138 -7.79 15.56 -13.20
N GLU A 139 -6.91 16.29 -12.51
CA GLU A 139 -7.07 16.55 -11.08
C GLU A 139 -8.46 17.13 -10.89
N THR A 140 -9.41 16.26 -10.62
CA THR A 140 -10.82 16.59 -10.55
C THR A 140 -10.98 17.63 -9.44
N ASN A 141 -11.27 18.87 -9.83
CA ASN A 141 -11.27 20.09 -9.01
C ASN A 141 -12.19 20.05 -7.76
N TRP A 142 -12.89 18.94 -7.58
CA TRP A 142 -13.90 18.63 -6.57
C TRP A 142 -13.46 17.54 -5.59
N VAL A 143 -12.25 16.98 -5.73
CA VAL A 143 -11.62 16.12 -4.72
C VAL A 143 -10.25 16.71 -4.35
N SER A 144 -10.06 17.07 -3.09
CA SER A 144 -8.77 17.57 -2.61
C SER A 144 -8.22 16.69 -1.48
N VAL A 145 -6.89 16.56 -1.45
CA VAL A 145 -6.19 15.69 -0.50
C VAL A 145 -5.16 16.51 0.26
N SER A 146 -5.43 16.76 1.54
CA SER A 146 -4.53 17.42 2.47
C SER A 146 -3.76 16.37 3.27
N ARG A 147 -2.51 16.08 2.86
CA ARG A 147 -1.65 15.13 3.59
C ARG A 147 -1.20 15.65 4.96
N ALA A 148 -1.07 16.98 5.10
CA ALA A 148 -0.66 17.62 6.35
C ALA A 148 -1.76 17.48 7.42
N GLU A 149 -3.02 17.65 7.03
CA GLU A 149 -4.17 17.56 7.93
C GLU A 149 -4.77 16.15 7.97
N LYS A 150 -4.28 15.23 7.13
CA LYS A 150 -4.82 13.88 6.91
C LYS A 150 -6.31 13.94 6.54
N THR A 151 -6.64 14.78 5.58
CA THR A 151 -8.03 15.03 5.19
C THR A 151 -8.20 14.81 3.69
N ILE A 152 -9.25 14.08 3.32
CA ILE A 152 -9.77 14.00 1.96
C ILE A 152 -11.05 14.81 1.93
N ILE A 153 -11.13 15.81 1.05
CA ILE A 153 -12.32 16.65 0.89
C ILE A 153 -12.97 16.29 -0.45
N VAL A 154 -14.25 15.98 -0.42
CA VAL A 154 -15.10 15.79 -1.59
C VAL A 154 -16.13 16.92 -1.61
N ASP A 155 -16.00 17.80 -2.60
CA ASP A 155 -16.83 18.98 -2.78
C ASP A 155 -17.89 18.69 -3.85
N PHE A 156 -19.11 18.38 -3.42
CA PHE A 156 -20.18 18.02 -4.35
C PHE A 156 -20.72 19.22 -5.14
N GLU A 157 -20.58 20.45 -4.62
CA GLU A 157 -20.96 21.66 -5.35
C GLU A 157 -20.09 21.84 -6.61
N ARG A 158 -18.77 21.65 -6.45
CA ARG A 158 -17.84 21.68 -7.58
C ARG A 158 -18.06 20.52 -8.55
N ALA A 159 -18.43 19.35 -8.06
CA ALA A 159 -18.75 18.19 -8.89
C ALA A 159 -19.95 18.49 -9.82
N ILE A 160 -21.00 19.12 -9.28
CA ILE A 160 -22.18 19.54 -10.04
C ILE A 160 -21.82 20.62 -11.07
N ALA A 161 -21.04 21.63 -10.68
CA ALA A 161 -20.58 22.67 -11.60
C ALA A 161 -19.78 22.09 -12.79
N PHE A 162 -18.95 21.09 -12.52
CA PHE A 162 -18.21 20.35 -13.54
C PHE A 162 -19.14 19.59 -14.49
N GLU A 163 -20.13 18.85 -13.96
CA GLU A 163 -21.12 18.14 -14.77
C GLU A 163 -21.86 19.10 -15.73
N HIS A 164 -22.31 20.26 -15.22
CA HIS A 164 -22.95 21.29 -16.04
C HIS A 164 -22.02 21.83 -17.15
N ALA A 165 -20.75 22.07 -16.86
CA ALA A 165 -19.76 22.51 -17.84
C ALA A 165 -19.51 21.46 -18.94
N VAL A 166 -19.39 20.18 -18.57
CA VAL A 166 -19.20 19.08 -19.53
C VAL A 166 -20.44 18.87 -20.39
N MET A 167 -21.64 18.88 -19.79
CA MET A 167 -22.90 18.73 -20.54
C MET A 167 -23.17 19.89 -21.50
N SER A 168 -22.83 21.12 -21.10
CA SER A 168 -22.99 22.30 -21.96
C SER A 168 -21.99 22.32 -23.12
N SER A 169 -20.75 21.83 -22.93
CA SER A 169 -19.77 21.73 -24.01
C SER A 169 -20.14 20.65 -25.04
N ASN A 170 -20.66 19.50 -24.59
CA ASN A 170 -21.07 18.42 -25.48
C ASN A 170 -22.30 18.75 -26.33
N ARG A 171 -23.21 19.61 -25.85
CA ARG A 171 -24.33 20.12 -26.69
C ARG A 171 -23.89 21.01 -27.85
N ASN A 172 -22.69 21.60 -27.76
CA ASN A 172 -22.16 22.51 -28.77
C ASN A 172 -21.16 21.85 -29.75
N ARG A 173 -20.96 20.52 -29.69
CA ARG A 173 -20.19 19.80 -30.71
C ARG A 173 -21.06 19.61 -31.95
N PRO A 174 -20.73 20.23 -33.11
CA PRO A 174 -21.41 19.90 -34.36
C PRO A 174 -21.12 18.42 -34.68
N SER A 175 -22.18 17.70 -35.06
CA SER A 175 -22.16 16.30 -35.51
C SER A 175 -21.31 16.11 -36.74
#